data_AF-A0A352KKT8-F1
#
_entry.id   AF-A0A352KKT8-F1
#
_cell.length_a   1.000
_cell.length_b   1.000
_cell.length_c   1.000
_cell.angle_alpha   90.00
_cell.angle_beta   90.00
_cell.angle_gamma   90.00
#
_symmetry.space_group_name_H-M   'P 1'
#
loop_
_entity.id
_entity.type
_entity.pdbx_description
1 polymer ?
#
loop_
_entity_poly.entity_id
_entity_poly.type
_entity_poly.pdbx_seq_one_letter_code
_entity_poly.pdbx_strand_id
1 'polypeptide(L)'
;QWIRGWVQLLLSPKARLRIILAVLVIGLILTRSRMGNSAFFISMTLSALAALLLSRQLPRSLLILFVRFVVIDTFLLGAYFGVDRVVQRISTTSAATEARDEVNRYSFKLWQDYKIMGSGAGSYYVTFPHYRGHDIRGYYDYAHNDYAQIAGETGLLGLGLLGGFLLSSFWAAMRAQSVRGDPLMKGLSFAVIMSVVALIIHSAVDFSLQIPANAGTFMVILAMGWVALTVSRHRPHKRRKRRRRANSEHATDVEVAVSPQA
;
A
#
# COMPACT_ATOMS: atom_id res chain seq x y z
N GLN A 1 -25.81 -26.33 19.39
CA GLN A 1 -26.05 -25.74 18.04
C GLN A 1 -25.54 -24.30 17.94
N TRP A 2 -25.67 -23.47 18.99
CA TRP A 2 -25.19 -22.09 19.04
C TRP A 2 -23.68 -21.91 18.76
N ILE A 3 -22.82 -22.77 19.34
CA ILE A 3 -21.36 -22.76 19.11
C ILE A 3 -21.01 -23.02 17.64
N ARG A 4 -21.72 -23.93 16.97
CA ARG A 4 -21.51 -24.20 15.53
C ARG A 4 -21.88 -22.99 14.67
N GLY A 5 -22.91 -22.23 15.05
CA GLY A 5 -23.29 -20.99 14.39
C GLY A 5 -22.22 -19.90 14.52
N TRP A 6 -21.69 -19.67 15.72
CA TRP A 6 -20.59 -18.73 15.94
C TRP A 6 -19.31 -19.12 15.19
N VAL A 7 -18.96 -20.40 15.23
CA VAL A 7 -17.79 -20.93 14.52
C VAL A 7 -17.96 -20.77 13.00
N GLN A 8 -19.14 -21.03 12.43
CA GLN A 8 -19.40 -20.80 11.01
C GLN A 8 -19.38 -19.31 10.62
N LEU A 9 -19.84 -18.44 11.52
CA LEU A 9 -19.84 -16.99 11.29
C LEU A 9 -18.41 -16.42 11.34
N LEU A 10 -17.58 -16.88 12.28
CA LEU A 10 -16.15 -16.56 12.41
C LEU A 10 -15.31 -17.16 11.27
N LEU A 11 -15.61 -18.39 10.83
CA LEU A 11 -14.93 -19.06 9.71
C LEU A 11 -15.42 -18.59 8.34
N SER A 12 -16.42 -17.70 8.27
CA SER A 12 -16.88 -17.17 7.00
C SER A 12 -15.72 -16.41 6.29
N PRO A 13 -15.58 -16.53 4.96
CA PRO A 13 -14.47 -15.90 4.23
C PRO A 13 -14.37 -14.39 4.46
N LYS A 14 -15.52 -13.72 4.66
CA LYS A 14 -15.59 -12.27 4.92
C LYS A 14 -15.19 -11.92 6.35
N ALA A 15 -15.59 -12.72 7.35
CA ALA A 15 -15.21 -12.48 8.74
C ALA A 15 -13.70 -12.72 8.93
N ARG A 16 -13.17 -13.82 8.39
CA ARG A 16 -11.73 -14.13 8.44
C ARG A 16 -10.87 -13.01 7.85
N LEU A 17 -11.24 -12.48 6.68
CA LEU A 17 -10.52 -11.34 6.08
C LEU A 17 -10.53 -10.11 7.00
N ARG A 18 -11.68 -9.77 7.59
CA ARG A 18 -11.81 -8.63 8.51
C ARG A 18 -11.01 -8.82 9.79
N ILE A 19 -10.99 -10.04 10.33
CA ILE A 19 -10.20 -10.38 11.52
C ILE A 19 -8.71 -10.24 11.22
N ILE A 20 -8.23 -10.80 10.10
CA ILE A 20 -6.82 -10.67 9.69
C ILE A 20 -6.45 -9.18 9.54
N LEU A 21 -7.27 -8.40 8.84
CA LEU A 21 -7.04 -6.96 8.68
C LEU A 21 -7.04 -6.23 10.03
N ALA A 22 -7.95 -6.55 10.93
CA ALA A 22 -8.00 -5.95 12.26
C ALA A 22 -6.75 -6.29 13.07
N VAL A 23 -6.30 -7.55 13.07
CA VAL A 23 -5.08 -7.98 13.75
C VAL A 23 -3.85 -7.26 13.18
N LEU A 24 -3.74 -7.15 11.86
CA LEU A 24 -2.62 -6.43 11.22
C LEU A 24 -2.61 -4.94 11.58
N VAL A 25 -3.76 -4.27 11.55
CA VAL A 25 -3.85 -2.84 11.89
C VAL A 25 -3.62 -2.61 13.38
N ILE A 26 -4.19 -3.44 14.25
CA ILE A 26 -3.92 -3.37 15.69
C ILE A 26 -2.43 -3.62 15.95
N GLY A 27 -1.84 -4.63 15.31
CA GLY A 27 -0.41 -4.90 15.38
C GLY A 27 0.42 -3.67 14.99
N LEU A 28 0.09 -3.04 13.85
CA LEU A 28 0.72 -1.81 13.39
C LEU A 28 0.62 -0.69 14.43
N ILE A 29 -0.57 -0.44 14.98
CA ILE A 29 -0.81 0.59 16.00
C ILE A 29 0.02 0.29 17.26
N LEU A 30 0.05 -0.96 17.70
CA LEU A 30 0.81 -1.41 18.87
C LEU A 30 2.33 -1.37 18.65
N THR A 31 2.84 -1.35 17.40
CA THR A 31 4.27 -1.10 17.14
C THR A 31 4.71 0.29 17.58
N ARG A 32 3.76 1.21 17.74
CA ARG A 32 4.00 2.61 18.14
C ARG A 32 4.83 3.40 17.13
N SER A 33 4.96 2.93 15.89
CA SER A 33 5.67 3.63 14.82
C SER A 33 4.85 4.81 14.32
N ARG A 34 5.21 6.04 14.73
CA ARG A 34 4.58 7.29 14.26
C ARG A 34 4.57 7.36 12.73
N MET A 35 5.72 7.05 12.11
CA MET A 35 5.82 7.03 10.66
C MET A 35 4.98 5.92 10.05
N GLY A 36 5.01 4.71 10.63
CA GLY A 36 4.19 3.58 10.16
C GLY A 36 2.70 3.90 10.14
N ASN A 37 2.16 4.40 11.26
CA ASN A 37 0.75 4.80 11.35
C ASN A 37 0.42 5.95 10.40
N SER A 38 1.26 6.99 10.35
CA SER A 38 1.01 8.14 9.48
C SER A 38 1.06 7.75 8.00
N ALA A 39 2.06 6.96 7.58
CA ALA A 39 2.16 6.45 6.22
C ALA A 39 0.96 5.58 5.85
N PHE A 40 0.46 4.74 6.77
CA PHE A 40 -0.74 3.93 6.56
C PHE A 40 -1.99 4.79 6.34
N PHE A 41 -2.26 5.76 7.23
CA PHE A 41 -3.47 6.59 7.11
C PHE A 41 -3.39 7.57 5.94
N ILE A 42 -2.23 8.18 5.68
CA ILE A 42 -2.03 9.07 4.53
C ILE A 42 -2.17 8.28 3.23
N SER A 43 -1.51 7.12 3.10
CA SER A 43 -1.62 6.30 1.90
C SER A 43 -3.03 5.79 1.66
N MET A 44 -3.74 5.33 2.70
CA MET A 44 -5.13 4.92 2.58
C MET A 44 -6.02 6.09 2.10
N THR A 45 -5.82 7.28 2.65
CA THR A 45 -6.58 8.49 2.30
C THR A 45 -6.32 8.90 0.85
N LEU A 46 -5.05 8.98 0.44
CA LEU A 46 -4.67 9.35 -0.93
C LEU A 46 -5.14 8.31 -1.96
N SER A 47 -5.06 7.02 -1.64
CA SER A 47 -5.60 5.96 -2.51
C SER A 47 -7.12 5.98 -2.57
N ALA A 48 -7.81 6.30 -1.48
CA ALA A 48 -9.27 6.46 -1.47
C ALA A 48 -9.69 7.66 -2.32
N LEU A 49 -8.95 8.77 -2.24
CA LEU A 49 -9.16 9.94 -3.09
C LEU A 49 -8.90 9.62 -4.56
N ALA A 50 -7.78 8.95 -4.88
CA ALA A 50 -7.49 8.50 -6.24
C ALA A 50 -8.60 7.56 -6.76
N ALA A 51 -9.05 6.59 -5.96
CA ALA A 51 -10.16 5.72 -6.32
C ALA A 51 -11.46 6.50 -6.54
N LEU A 52 -11.77 7.50 -5.71
CA LEU A 52 -12.94 8.35 -5.89
C LEU A 52 -12.87 9.13 -7.20
N LEU A 53 -11.74 9.76 -7.49
CA LEU A 53 -11.55 10.58 -8.70
C LEU A 53 -11.58 9.72 -9.97
N LEU A 54 -10.97 8.54 -9.95
CA LEU A 54 -10.81 7.68 -11.12
C LEU A 54 -12.00 6.75 -11.37
N SER A 55 -12.58 6.18 -10.31
CA SER A 55 -13.72 5.26 -10.41
C SER A 55 -15.08 5.92 -10.19
N ARG A 56 -15.11 7.19 -9.73
CA ARG A 56 -16.33 7.93 -9.32
C ARG A 56 -17.21 7.19 -8.31
N GLN A 57 -16.65 6.20 -7.63
CA GLN A 57 -17.36 5.34 -6.68
C GLN A 57 -16.40 4.97 -5.56
N LEU A 58 -16.75 5.39 -4.35
CA LEU A 58 -16.17 4.86 -3.12
C LEU A 58 -17.18 3.88 -2.52
N PRO A 59 -16.84 2.59 -2.38
CA PRO A 59 -17.73 1.67 -1.70
C PRO A 59 -17.85 2.09 -0.22
N ARG A 60 -19.09 2.25 0.26
CA ARG A 60 -19.37 2.63 1.67
C ARG A 60 -18.63 1.75 2.68
N SER A 61 -18.39 0.49 2.34
CA SER A 61 -17.63 -0.45 3.17
C SER A 61 -16.19 0.00 3.42
N LEU A 62 -15.54 0.68 2.47
CA LEU A 62 -14.17 1.18 2.63
C LEU A 62 -14.14 2.39 3.57
N LEU A 63 -15.11 3.30 3.44
CA LEU A 63 -15.25 4.42 4.37
C LEU A 63 -15.51 3.93 5.80
N ILE A 64 -16.43 2.96 5.96
CA ILE A 64 -16.71 2.34 7.27
C ILE A 64 -15.44 1.67 7.82
N LEU A 65 -14.66 0.99 6.98
CA LEU A 65 -13.40 0.38 7.40
C LEU A 65 -12.39 1.43 7.88
N PHE A 66 -12.21 2.51 7.12
CA PHE A 66 -11.32 3.61 7.48
C PHE A 66 -11.71 4.24 8.81
N VAL A 67 -12.99 4.61 8.97
CA VAL A 67 -13.50 5.20 10.22
C VAL A 67 -13.27 4.25 11.39
N ARG A 68 -13.51 2.95 11.22
CA ARG A 68 -13.23 1.95 12.27
C ARG A 68 -11.76 1.93 12.68
N PHE A 69 -10.83 2.00 11.72
CA PHE A 69 -9.40 2.03 12.04
C PHE A 69 -8.99 3.30 12.76
N VAL A 70 -9.47 4.47 12.33
CA VAL A 70 -9.18 5.75 13.00
C VAL A 70 -9.72 5.77 14.44
N VAL A 71 -10.94 5.28 14.64
CA VAL A 71 -11.55 5.19 15.99
C VAL A 71 -10.76 4.23 16.89
N ILE A 72 -10.39 3.06 16.38
CA ILE A 72 -9.59 2.09 17.14
C ILE A 72 -8.20 2.67 17.47
N ASP A 73 -7.55 3.33 16.52
CA ASP A 73 -6.25 3.98 16.74
C ASP A 73 -6.35 5.07 17.81
N THR A 74 -7.32 5.98 17.68
CA THR A 74 -7.53 7.07 18.66
C THR A 74 -7.85 6.51 20.05
N PHE A 75 -8.69 5.47 20.12
CA PHE A 75 -9.05 4.82 21.38
C PHE A 75 -7.84 4.12 22.02
N LEU A 76 -7.08 3.33 21.26
CA LEU A 76 -5.89 2.65 21.77
C LEU A 76 -4.83 3.67 22.21
N LEU A 77 -4.60 4.72 21.41
CA LEU A 77 -3.67 5.80 21.73
C LEU A 77 -4.08 6.54 23.02
N GLY A 78 -5.37 6.87 23.17
CA GLY A 78 -5.88 7.59 24.34
C GLY A 78 -5.99 6.74 25.60
N ALA A 79 -6.59 5.55 25.51
CA ALA A 79 -6.93 4.73 26.66
C ALA A 79 -5.72 3.97 27.24
N TYR A 80 -4.77 3.56 26.39
CA TYR A 80 -3.66 2.71 26.82
C TYR A 80 -2.37 3.48 27.15
N PHE A 81 -2.13 4.63 26.50
CA PHE A 81 -0.83 5.30 26.60
C PHE A 81 -0.81 6.56 27.46
N GLY A 82 -1.93 7.24 27.64
CA GLY A 82 -1.99 8.51 28.38
C GLY A 82 -1.34 9.66 27.61
N VAL A 83 -1.91 10.87 27.74
CA VAL A 83 -1.50 12.06 26.98
C VAL A 83 -0.04 12.44 27.27
N ASP A 84 0.44 12.25 28.51
CA ASP A 84 1.79 12.64 28.93
C ASP A 84 2.90 11.85 28.23
N ARG A 85 2.68 10.56 27.97
CA ARG A 85 3.63 9.71 27.23
C ARG A 85 3.70 10.08 25.74
N VAL A 86 2.62 10.63 25.18
CA VAL A 86 2.60 11.14 23.80
C VAL A 86 3.43 12.42 23.70
N VAL A 87 3.31 13.33 24.66
CA VAL A 87 4.10 14.57 24.72
C VAL A 87 5.59 14.27 24.87
N GLN A 88 5.95 13.38 25.80
CA GLN A 88 7.36 13.00 26.01
C GLN A 88 7.98 12.34 24.77
N ARG A 89 7.17 11.62 23.98
CA ARG A 89 7.60 11.04 22.69
C ARG A 89 7.82 12.09 21.62
N ILE A 90 6.99 13.14 21.54
CA ILE A 90 7.20 14.22 20.58
C ILE A 90 8.57 14.86 20.82
N SER A 91 8.90 15.12 22.09
CA SER A 91 10.20 15.67 22.51
C SER A 91 11.37 14.75 22.14
N THR A 92 11.33 13.46 22.46
CA THR A 92 12.43 12.53 22.13
C THR A 92 12.56 12.27 20.62
N THR A 93 11.47 12.33 19.86
CA THR A 93 11.55 12.21 18.41
C THR A 93 12.26 13.41 17.79
N SER A 94 12.12 14.62 18.36
CA SER A 94 12.79 15.83 17.85
C SER A 94 14.31 15.63 17.78
N ALA A 95 14.92 15.12 18.85
CA ALA A 95 16.36 14.85 18.89
C ALA A 95 16.79 13.74 17.90
N ALA A 96 15.96 12.70 17.72
CA ALA A 96 16.22 11.66 16.72
C ALA A 96 16.04 12.16 15.27
N THR A 97 15.15 13.12 15.04
CA THR A 97 14.96 13.79 13.76
C THR A 97 16.17 14.69 13.43
N GLU A 98 16.70 15.43 14.41
CA GLU A 98 17.92 16.24 14.23
C GLU A 98 19.12 15.39 13.77
N ALA A 99 19.37 14.23 14.39
CA ALA A 99 20.45 13.32 13.97
C ALA A 99 20.23 12.73 12.55
N ARG A 100 18.98 12.60 12.10
CA ARG A 100 18.66 12.11 10.73
C ARG A 100 18.85 13.20 9.68
N ASP A 101 18.60 14.46 10.01
CA ASP A 101 18.81 15.60 9.11
C ASP A 101 20.30 15.80 8.81
N GLU A 102 21.19 15.54 9.77
CA GLU A 102 22.65 15.58 9.55
C GLU A 102 23.12 14.48 8.59
N VAL A 103 22.65 13.24 8.76
CA VAL A 103 22.98 12.13 7.85
C VAL A 103 22.50 12.43 6.43
N ASN A 104 21.29 12.96 6.26
CA ASN A 104 20.77 13.39 4.97
C ASN A 104 21.64 14.48 4.34
N ARG A 105 22.08 15.46 5.13
CA ARG A 105 22.97 16.55 4.70
C ARG A 105 24.33 16.02 4.22
N TYR A 106 24.94 15.08 4.93
CA TYR A 106 26.22 14.50 4.50
C TYR A 106 26.05 13.54 3.31
N SER A 107 24.95 12.80 3.25
CA SER A 107 24.61 11.95 2.09
C SER A 107 24.43 12.77 0.82
N PHE A 108 23.92 14.00 0.94
CA PHE A 108 23.84 14.92 -0.18
C PHE A 108 25.22 15.30 -0.72
N LYS A 109 26.21 15.54 0.15
CA LYS A 109 27.60 15.77 -0.26
C LYS A 109 28.19 14.56 -0.97
N LEU A 110 27.97 13.35 -0.44
CA LEU A 110 28.35 12.10 -1.10
C LEU A 110 27.76 12.02 -2.51
N TRP A 111 26.46 12.28 -2.66
CA TRP A 111 25.81 12.28 -3.97
C TRP A 111 26.38 13.33 -4.92
N GLN A 112 26.81 14.49 -4.43
CA GLN A 112 27.38 15.55 -5.26
C GLN A 112 28.69 15.13 -5.96
N ASP A 113 29.46 14.24 -5.37
CA ASP A 113 30.70 13.72 -5.97
C ASP A 113 30.43 12.57 -6.96
N TYR A 114 29.33 11.84 -6.77
CA TYR A 114 28.97 10.66 -7.57
C TYR A 114 27.61 10.78 -8.28
N LYS A 115 27.30 11.96 -8.83
CA LYS A 115 25.93 12.31 -9.30
C LYS A 115 25.32 11.34 -10.30
N ILE A 116 26.08 10.85 -11.28
CA ILE A 116 25.50 10.12 -12.43
C ILE A 116 25.37 8.63 -12.13
N MET A 117 26.49 7.96 -11.81
CA MET A 117 26.55 6.51 -11.60
C MET A 117 26.52 6.10 -10.13
N GLY A 118 26.65 7.04 -9.19
CA GLY A 118 26.79 6.74 -7.77
C GLY A 118 28.17 6.18 -7.42
N SER A 119 28.38 5.96 -6.13
CA SER A 119 29.65 5.45 -5.59
C SER A 119 29.78 3.92 -5.71
N GLY A 120 28.75 3.23 -6.21
CA GLY A 120 28.63 1.78 -6.34
C GLY A 120 27.53 1.21 -5.44
N ALA A 121 26.74 0.26 -5.95
CA ALA A 121 25.68 -0.39 -5.17
C ALA A 121 26.27 -1.12 -3.94
N GLY A 122 25.71 -0.88 -2.76
CA GLY A 122 26.21 -1.41 -1.48
C GLY A 122 27.46 -0.73 -0.94
N SER A 123 27.94 0.36 -1.56
CA SER A 123 29.15 1.07 -1.12
C SER A 123 28.93 2.07 0.02
N TYR A 124 27.68 2.38 0.39
CA TYR A 124 27.39 3.46 1.32
C TYR A 124 28.15 3.34 2.65
N TYR A 125 28.22 2.13 3.21
CA TYR A 125 28.93 1.86 4.46
C TYR A 125 30.44 2.23 4.40
N VAL A 126 31.07 2.10 3.24
CA VAL A 126 32.50 2.40 3.06
C VAL A 126 32.76 3.82 2.55
N THR A 127 31.82 4.42 1.82
CA THR A 127 31.98 5.75 1.24
C THR A 127 31.53 6.85 2.19
N PHE A 128 30.37 6.70 2.86
CA PHE A 128 29.80 7.70 3.77
C PHE A 128 30.73 8.17 4.90
N PRO A 129 31.58 7.33 5.52
CA PRO A 129 32.52 7.77 6.56
C PRO A 129 33.50 8.87 6.14
N HIS A 130 33.76 9.03 4.83
CA HIS A 130 34.60 10.12 4.30
C HIS A 130 33.87 11.47 4.24
N TYR A 131 32.53 11.44 4.30
CA TYR A 131 31.67 12.62 4.16
C TYR A 131 31.03 13.08 5.47
N ARG A 132 30.94 12.19 6.48
CA ARG A 132 30.34 12.51 7.78
C ARG A 132 31.15 13.56 8.54
N GLY A 133 30.47 14.46 9.23
CA GLY A 133 31.10 15.40 10.15
C GLY A 133 31.45 14.79 11.50
N HIS A 134 32.11 15.58 12.35
CA HIS A 134 32.47 15.19 13.73
C HIS A 134 31.26 15.10 14.69
N ASP A 135 30.12 15.63 14.27
CA ASP A 135 28.80 15.54 14.93
C ASP A 135 28.22 14.12 14.89
N ILE A 136 28.55 13.33 13.85
CA ILE A 136 28.10 11.95 13.73
C ILE A 136 29.03 11.00 14.48
N ARG A 137 28.57 10.51 15.63
CA ARG A 137 29.23 9.45 16.41
C ARG A 137 28.60 8.10 16.09
N GLY A 138 29.40 7.15 15.60
CA GLY A 138 28.97 5.78 15.29
C GLY A 138 29.05 5.41 13.81
N TYR A 139 28.94 4.12 13.51
CA TYR A 139 28.92 3.60 12.13
C TYR A 139 27.48 3.59 11.59
N TYR A 140 27.33 3.93 10.31
CA TYR A 140 26.05 3.92 9.60
C TYR A 140 26.15 2.96 8.43
N ASP A 141 25.38 1.87 8.49
CA ASP A 141 25.33 0.86 7.43
C ASP A 141 24.51 1.35 6.22
N TYR A 142 23.54 2.23 6.48
CA TYR A 142 22.66 2.81 5.45
C TYR A 142 22.33 4.27 5.76
N ALA A 143 22.06 5.05 4.71
CA ALA A 143 21.28 6.27 4.85
C ALA A 143 19.88 5.81 5.26
N HIS A 144 19.40 6.20 6.44
CA HIS A 144 18.03 5.96 6.91
C HIS A 144 16.99 6.80 6.11
N ASN A 145 17.11 6.74 4.79
CA ASN A 145 16.41 7.45 3.75
C ASN A 145 16.79 6.76 2.43
N ASP A 146 15.89 5.90 1.92
CA ASP A 146 16.10 5.17 0.66
C ASP A 146 16.43 6.11 -0.50
N TYR A 147 15.91 7.35 -0.53
CA TYR A 147 16.27 8.29 -1.59
C TYR A 147 17.75 8.66 -1.55
N ALA A 148 18.25 9.02 -0.36
CA ALA A 148 19.65 9.36 -0.18
C ALA A 148 20.56 8.14 -0.42
N GLN A 149 20.13 6.96 0.04
CA GLN A 149 20.83 5.70 -0.17
C GLN A 149 21.00 5.38 -1.66
N ILE A 150 19.88 5.33 -2.40
CA ILE A 150 19.88 5.00 -3.82
C ILE A 150 20.62 6.08 -4.63
N ALA A 151 20.42 7.36 -4.30
CA ALA A 151 21.14 8.47 -4.92
C ALA A 151 22.65 8.33 -4.74
N GLY A 152 23.11 8.13 -3.50
CA GLY A 152 24.54 8.03 -3.19
C GLY A 152 25.20 6.84 -3.89
N GLU A 153 24.56 5.68 -3.87
CA GLU A 153 25.16 4.44 -4.37
C GLU A 153 25.03 4.25 -5.88
N THR A 154 23.93 4.71 -6.50
CA THR A 154 23.62 4.44 -7.91
C THR A 154 23.44 5.69 -8.77
N GLY A 155 23.53 6.87 -8.15
CA GLY A 155 23.40 8.16 -8.82
C GLY A 155 22.02 8.39 -9.42
N LEU A 156 21.95 9.39 -10.29
CA LEU A 156 20.75 9.73 -11.06
C LEU A 156 20.34 8.61 -12.02
N LEU A 157 21.29 7.80 -12.50
CA LEU A 157 20.99 6.69 -13.38
C LEU A 157 20.15 5.63 -12.65
N GLY A 158 20.61 5.14 -11.50
CA GLY A 158 19.87 4.14 -10.74
C GLY A 158 18.59 4.68 -10.14
N LEU A 159 18.60 5.91 -9.61
CA LEU A 159 17.38 6.61 -9.19
C LEU A 159 16.35 6.71 -10.33
N GLY A 160 16.81 7.08 -11.54
CA GLY A 160 15.94 7.23 -12.71
C GLY A 160 15.33 5.91 -13.16
N LEU A 161 16.13 4.83 -13.18
CA LEU A 161 15.65 3.49 -13.54
C LEU A 161 14.65 2.94 -12.51
N LEU A 162 14.97 3.01 -11.23
CA LEU A 162 14.08 2.54 -10.15
C LEU A 162 12.82 3.41 -10.05
N GLY A 163 12.97 4.73 -10.13
CA GLY A 163 11.87 5.68 -10.16
C GLY A 163 10.97 5.47 -11.37
N GLY A 164 11.54 5.27 -12.56
CA GLY A 164 10.80 4.96 -13.78
C GLY A 164 10.01 3.66 -13.66
N PHE A 165 10.63 2.61 -13.13
CA PHE A 165 9.95 1.34 -12.87
C PHE A 165 8.80 1.48 -11.87
N LEU A 166 9.02 2.17 -10.75
CA LEU A 166 8.00 2.47 -9.74
C LEU A 166 6.83 3.26 -10.35
N LEU A 167 7.12 4.33 -11.08
CA LEU A 167 6.12 5.19 -11.72
C LEU A 167 5.33 4.45 -12.80
N SER A 168 5.97 3.57 -13.57
CA SER A 168 5.28 2.75 -14.58
C SER A 168 4.27 1.79 -13.93
N SER A 169 4.65 1.16 -12.81
CA SER A 169 3.78 0.25 -12.06
C SER A 169 2.66 1.00 -11.32
N PHE A 170 2.97 2.19 -10.80
CA PHE A 170 1.96 3.09 -10.23
C PHE A 170 0.96 3.55 -11.28
N TRP A 171 1.43 3.93 -12.46
CA TRP A 171 0.58 4.26 -13.61
C TRP A 171 -0.31 3.07 -14.00
N ALA A 172 0.23 1.85 -14.05
CA ALA A 172 -0.55 0.66 -14.38
C ALA A 172 -1.67 0.43 -13.36
N ALA A 173 -1.40 0.60 -12.06
CA ALA A 173 -2.39 0.50 -11.00
C ALA A 173 -3.45 1.61 -11.10
N MET A 174 -3.05 2.86 -11.32
CA MET A 174 -3.98 3.99 -11.54
C MET A 174 -4.87 3.74 -12.76
N ARG A 175 -4.28 3.26 -13.87
CA ARG A 175 -5.03 2.93 -15.08
C ARG A 175 -6.03 1.81 -14.82
N ALA A 176 -5.62 0.75 -14.13
CA ALA A 176 -6.50 -0.35 -13.73
C ALA A 176 -7.66 0.13 -12.86
N GLN A 177 -7.40 1.03 -11.91
CA GLN A 177 -8.42 1.62 -11.05
C GLN A 177 -9.47 2.40 -11.87
N SER A 178 -9.07 3.05 -12.96
CA SER A 178 -9.96 3.82 -13.84
C SER A 178 -10.78 2.94 -14.80
N VAL A 179 -10.15 1.98 -15.48
CA VAL A 179 -10.77 1.29 -16.62
C VAL A 179 -11.47 -0.02 -16.25
N ARG A 180 -11.17 -0.60 -15.09
CA ARG A 180 -11.64 -1.94 -14.73
C ARG A 180 -12.98 -1.87 -14.03
N GLY A 181 -13.92 -2.75 -14.39
CA GLY A 181 -15.22 -2.88 -13.73
C GLY A 181 -15.32 -4.03 -12.72
N ASP A 182 -14.32 -4.93 -12.68
CA ASP A 182 -14.29 -6.06 -11.75
C ASP A 182 -13.90 -5.58 -10.34
N PRO A 183 -14.73 -5.80 -9.30
CA PRO A 183 -14.40 -5.42 -7.93
C PRO A 183 -13.06 -5.98 -7.43
N LEU A 184 -12.66 -7.18 -7.87
CA LEU A 184 -11.37 -7.75 -7.46
C LEU A 184 -10.20 -6.96 -8.05
N MET A 185 -10.27 -6.60 -9.34
CA MET A 185 -9.21 -5.85 -10.02
C MET A 185 -9.13 -4.41 -9.49
N LYS A 186 -10.27 -3.79 -9.16
CA LYS A 186 -10.32 -2.51 -8.45
C LYS A 186 -9.72 -2.60 -7.04
N GLY A 187 -10.04 -3.66 -6.29
CA GLY A 187 -9.44 -3.88 -4.98
C GLY A 187 -7.92 -4.07 -5.06
N LEU A 188 -7.45 -4.80 -6.07
CA LEU A 188 -6.03 -5.04 -6.31
C LEU A 188 -5.29 -3.75 -6.69
N SER A 189 -5.82 -2.98 -7.63
CA SER A 189 -5.23 -1.69 -8.02
C SER A 189 -5.22 -0.69 -6.87
N PHE A 190 -6.30 -0.59 -6.10
CA PHE A 190 -6.34 0.20 -4.86
C PHE A 190 -5.22 -0.19 -3.89
N ALA A 191 -5.01 -1.48 -3.64
CA ALA A 191 -3.97 -1.97 -2.75
C ALA A 191 -2.57 -1.58 -3.25
N VAL A 192 -2.31 -1.69 -4.55
CA VAL A 192 -1.02 -1.31 -5.15
C VAL A 192 -0.76 0.20 -5.06
N ILE A 193 -1.77 1.03 -5.37
CA ILE A 193 -1.67 2.49 -5.21
C ILE A 193 -1.34 2.82 -3.74
N MET A 194 -2.04 2.20 -2.79
CA MET A 194 -1.79 2.41 -1.36
C MET A 194 -0.37 2.00 -0.96
N SER A 195 0.10 0.83 -1.38
CA SER A 195 1.46 0.37 -1.08
C SER A 195 2.53 1.28 -1.67
N VAL A 196 2.36 1.77 -2.90
CA VAL A 196 3.31 2.70 -3.53
C VAL A 196 3.37 4.02 -2.77
N VAL A 197 2.22 4.60 -2.43
CA VAL A 197 2.18 5.84 -1.65
C VAL A 197 2.79 5.64 -0.26
N ALA A 198 2.49 4.51 0.39
CA ALA A 198 3.08 4.18 1.69
C ALA A 198 4.60 4.07 1.62
N LEU A 199 5.13 3.39 0.59
CA LEU A 199 6.57 3.26 0.39
C LEU A 199 7.22 4.63 0.16
N ILE A 200 6.67 5.46 -0.73
CA ILE A 200 7.20 6.81 -1.01
C ILE A 200 7.33 7.63 0.29
N ILE A 201 6.29 7.59 1.14
CA ILE A 201 6.33 8.29 2.42
C ILE A 201 7.39 7.69 3.35
N HIS A 202 7.46 6.36 3.45
CA HIS A 202 8.33 5.67 4.39
C HIS A 202 9.82 5.74 4.00
N SER A 203 10.12 5.72 2.70
CA SER A 203 11.46 5.84 2.12
C SER A 203 12.16 7.16 2.47
N ALA A 204 11.42 8.20 2.88
CA ALA A 204 12.02 9.46 3.33
C ALA A 204 12.68 9.36 4.73
N VAL A 205 12.35 8.35 5.52
CA VAL A 205 12.77 8.26 6.92
C VAL A 205 13.31 6.88 7.32
N ASP A 206 13.41 5.97 6.35
CA ASP A 206 13.95 4.63 6.54
C ASP A 206 14.55 4.06 5.24
N PHE A 207 15.29 2.95 5.37
CA PHE A 207 16.02 2.26 4.31
C PHE A 207 15.36 0.93 3.93
N SER A 208 14.03 0.93 3.88
CA SER A 208 13.21 -0.29 3.76
C SER A 208 13.54 -1.11 2.52
N LEU A 209 13.94 -0.48 1.41
CA LEU A 209 14.27 -1.18 0.16
C LEU A 209 15.62 -1.90 0.22
N GLN A 210 16.48 -1.58 1.17
CA GLN A 210 17.75 -2.29 1.35
C GLN A 210 17.58 -3.64 2.04
N ILE A 211 16.43 -3.87 2.68
CA ILE A 211 16.08 -5.17 3.26
C ILE A 211 15.51 -6.05 2.15
N PRO A 212 16.19 -7.14 1.73
CA PRO A 212 15.79 -7.91 0.55
C PRO A 212 14.38 -8.49 0.63
N ALA A 213 13.93 -8.88 1.84
CA ALA A 213 12.59 -9.39 2.07
C ALA A 213 11.50 -8.33 1.79
N ASN A 214 11.75 -7.07 2.17
CA ASN A 214 10.85 -5.96 1.93
C ASN A 214 10.82 -5.61 0.44
N ALA A 215 12.00 -5.49 -0.18
CA ALA A 215 12.12 -5.24 -1.61
C ALA A 215 11.41 -6.32 -2.44
N GLY A 216 11.65 -7.60 -2.14
CA GLY A 216 10.99 -8.72 -2.83
C GLY A 216 9.47 -8.71 -2.67
N THR A 217 8.97 -8.44 -1.45
CA THR A 217 7.52 -8.30 -1.22
C THR A 217 6.94 -7.16 -2.03
N PHE A 218 7.65 -6.02 -2.08
CA PHE A 218 7.20 -4.86 -2.83
C PHE A 218 7.19 -5.11 -4.35
N MET A 219 8.17 -5.83 -4.88
CA MET A 219 8.19 -6.25 -6.30
C MET A 219 6.95 -7.07 -6.66
N VAL A 220 6.52 -7.99 -5.78
CA VAL A 220 5.29 -8.76 -5.98
C VAL A 220 4.07 -7.84 -6.00
N ILE A 221 4.00 -6.86 -5.09
CA ILE A 221 2.91 -5.88 -5.06
C ILE A 221 2.87 -5.06 -6.35
N LEU A 222 4.01 -4.58 -6.86
CA LEU A 222 4.05 -3.84 -8.13
C LEU A 222 3.58 -4.69 -9.31
N ALA A 223 3.98 -5.96 -9.36
CA ALA A 223 3.51 -6.90 -10.37
C ALA A 223 1.98 -7.08 -10.33
N MET A 224 1.37 -7.05 -9.14
CA MET A 224 -0.10 -7.10 -9.01
C MET A 224 -0.79 -5.91 -9.69
N GLY A 225 -0.15 -4.74 -9.81
CA GLY A 225 -0.70 -3.58 -10.52
C GLY A 225 -0.84 -3.84 -12.02
N TRP A 226 0.16 -4.47 -12.62
CA TRP A 226 0.12 -4.92 -14.00
C TRP A 226 -0.90 -6.03 -14.22
N VAL A 227 -0.95 -7.02 -13.32
CA VAL A 227 -1.98 -8.07 -13.35
C VAL A 227 -3.39 -7.47 -13.28
N ALA A 228 -3.60 -6.48 -12.40
CA ALA A 228 -4.87 -5.79 -12.28
C ALA A 228 -5.29 -5.11 -13.59
N LEU A 229 -4.34 -4.58 -14.35
CA LEU A 229 -4.57 -3.92 -15.63
C LEU A 229 -4.82 -4.92 -16.77
N THR A 230 -3.97 -5.94 -16.92
CA THR A 230 -3.88 -6.74 -18.15
C THR A 230 -4.71 -8.02 -18.14
N VAL A 231 -4.92 -8.66 -16.98
CA VAL A 231 -5.53 -9.99 -16.95
C VAL A 231 -7.00 -9.94 -17.35
N SER A 232 -7.36 -10.50 -18.49
CA SER A 232 -8.75 -10.61 -18.91
C SER A 232 -9.45 -11.70 -18.09
N ARG A 233 -10.25 -11.32 -17.09
CA ARG A 233 -11.21 -12.25 -16.50
C ARG A 233 -12.40 -12.43 -17.44
N HIS A 234 -12.52 -13.64 -17.99
CA HIS A 234 -13.77 -14.09 -18.61
C HIS A 234 -14.90 -13.93 -17.60
N ARG A 235 -15.81 -12.98 -17.83
CA ARG A 235 -17.00 -12.83 -16.99
C ARG A 235 -17.77 -14.16 -17.00
N PRO A 236 -18.00 -14.83 -15.85
CA PRO A 236 -18.86 -16.00 -15.83
C PRO A 236 -20.29 -15.57 -16.17
N HIS A 237 -20.64 -15.76 -17.44
CA HIS A 237 -21.93 -16.16 -17.98
C HIS A 237 -23.24 -15.59 -17.38
N LYS A 238 -23.30 -14.32 -16.95
CA LYS A 238 -24.62 -13.65 -16.74
C LYS A 238 -25.45 -13.55 -18.04
N ARG A 239 -24.80 -13.67 -19.21
CA ARG A 239 -25.47 -13.77 -20.52
C ARG A 239 -26.27 -15.08 -20.71
N ARG A 240 -25.91 -16.21 -20.06
CA ARG A 240 -26.65 -17.48 -20.21
C ARG A 240 -27.96 -17.51 -19.44
N LYS A 241 -28.03 -16.84 -18.29
CA LYS A 241 -29.31 -16.70 -17.55
C LYS A 241 -30.29 -15.79 -18.29
N ARG A 242 -29.82 -14.71 -18.92
CA ARG A 242 -30.68 -13.82 -19.73
C ARG A 242 -31.12 -14.48 -21.04
N ARG A 243 -30.24 -15.24 -21.72
CA ARG A 243 -30.61 -16.05 -22.90
C ARG A 243 -31.54 -17.22 -22.55
N ARG A 244 -31.34 -17.90 -21.41
CA ARG A 244 -32.24 -18.98 -20.97
C ARG A 244 -33.62 -18.46 -20.56
N ARG A 245 -33.72 -17.28 -19.92
CA ARG A 245 -35.02 -16.63 -19.66
C ARG A 245 -35.71 -16.18 -20.95
N ALA A 246 -34.98 -15.54 -21.86
CA ALA A 246 -35.54 -15.15 -23.15
C ALA A 246 -36.01 -16.37 -23.97
N ASN A 247 -35.26 -17.47 -23.97
CA ASN A 247 -35.66 -18.71 -24.65
C ASN A 247 -36.80 -19.45 -23.93
N SER A 248 -36.95 -19.33 -22.60
CA SER A 248 -38.09 -19.94 -21.89
C SER A 248 -39.37 -19.14 -22.08
N GLU A 249 -39.27 -17.80 -22.09
CA GLU A 249 -40.38 -16.90 -22.41
C GLU A 249 -40.84 -17.12 -23.86
N HIS A 250 -39.91 -17.22 -24.82
CA HIS A 250 -40.28 -17.51 -26.21
C HIS A 250 -40.87 -18.91 -26.43
N ALA A 251 -40.45 -19.93 -25.65
CA ALA A 251 -41.05 -21.26 -25.73
C ALA A 251 -42.47 -21.31 -25.15
N THR A 252 -42.76 -20.53 -24.10
CA THR A 252 -44.11 -20.43 -23.52
C THR A 252 -45.06 -19.66 -24.45
N ASP A 253 -44.59 -18.63 -25.14
CA ASP A 253 -45.40 -17.89 -26.11
C ASP A 253 -45.81 -18.75 -27.33
N VAL A 254 -44.94 -19.67 -27.77
CA VAL A 254 -45.23 -20.61 -28.87
C VAL A 254 -46.20 -21.71 -28.43
N GLU A 255 -46.10 -22.20 -27.20
CA GLU A 255 -46.99 -23.24 -26.67
C GLU A 255 -48.44 -22.74 -26.47
N VAL A 256 -48.61 -21.46 -26.09
CA VAL A 256 -49.93 -20.81 -25.99
C VAL A 256 -50.54 -20.55 -27.38
N ALA A 257 -49.74 -20.28 -28.40
CA ALA A 257 -50.22 -20.03 -29.77
C ALA A 257 -50.67 -21.31 -30.53
N VAL A 258 -50.26 -22.50 -30.06
CA VAL A 258 -50.54 -23.80 -30.72
C VAL A 258 -51.61 -24.61 -29.98
N SER A 259 -52.32 -24.02 -29.02
CA SER A 259 -53.55 -24.58 -28.42
C SER A 259 -54.79 -23.90 -29.02
N PRO A 260 -55.38 -24.43 -30.10
CA PRO A 260 -56.72 -24.04 -30.48
C PRO A 260 -57.70 -24.57 -29.44
N GLN A 261 -58.64 -23.69 -29.08
CA GLN A 261 -59.75 -23.93 -28.18
C GLN A 261 -60.47 -25.24 -28.51
N ALA A 262 -60.64 -26.10 -27.50
CA ALA A 262 -61.60 -27.18 -27.48
C ALA A 262 -63.00 -26.64 -27.19
#